data_AF-A0A1G6L0C9-F1
#
_entry.id   AF-A0A1G6L0C9-F1
#
_cell.length_a   1.000
_cell.length_b   1.000
_cell.length_c   1.000
_cell.angle_alpha   90.00
_cell.angle_beta   90.00
_cell.angle_gamma   90.00
#
_symmetry.space_group_name_H-M   'P 1'
#
loop_
_entity.id
_entity.type
_entity.pdbx_description
1 polymer ?
#
loop_
_entity_poly.entity_id
_entity_poly.type
_entity_poly.pdbx_seq_one_letter_code
_entity_poly.pdbx_strand_id
1 'polypeptide(L)'
;MEIIDIYDGFKIRYEKLDNKSIENTFKIWNEYISEYPEIKEMIVESYREDKVYEIFDIFEKHIYPIFQNKWDKFEIAHENLIHYLKNSKNKIEEVVDETFYAISFIGLGTGAGHVDTYKNKPAVFFGLEKIVDLGWYQNSELQDLIYHEIGHILHMILRGKDWLTKRMFKYQSDYLYWILYEEGFAQRFSQKIMGKDYYHQGNHGDWVEWCEINLPKLCAEYIRYAEEGKDEFDFYGDWFDIDGYSETGYYIGTQLIKKLEKNMGLREIAKMNLTEIKNEVHDFLFDNSFGLKNGYVVVSPYTEVWKKAYQIEKSRLKENIPEINNIEHIGSTAVEGLSAKPIIDIMIGYEDDFNKNQIIERLKNLDYTFFGENGITDRFFFKYTTEDKVTKFHIHLAKFDSDFWRRHIKFRDHLRKNKKDRDFYAEIKEKLSRTTFSNREKYVQDKDEFIKKIVEKIK
;
A
#
# COMPACT_ATOMS: atom_id res chain seq x y z
N MET A 1 11.45 -25.54 13.74
CA MET A 1 9.96 -25.46 13.66
C MET A 1 9.32 -26.77 14.10
N GLU A 2 8.36 -26.73 15.03
CA GLU A 2 7.57 -27.89 15.47
C GLU A 2 6.13 -27.78 14.95
N ILE A 3 5.65 -28.78 14.21
CA ILE A 3 4.29 -28.79 13.65
C ILE A 3 3.34 -29.45 14.65
N ILE A 4 2.28 -28.76 15.04
CA ILE A 4 1.20 -29.27 15.89
C ILE A 4 -0.08 -29.27 15.07
N ASP A 5 -0.55 -30.45 14.72
CA ASP A 5 -1.77 -30.61 13.95
C ASP A 5 -2.92 -31.02 14.88
N ILE A 6 -3.86 -30.11 15.09
CA ILE A 6 -5.06 -30.37 15.91
C ILE A 6 -6.33 -30.45 15.06
N TYR A 7 -6.23 -30.19 13.75
CA TYR A 7 -7.34 -30.27 12.82
C TYR A 7 -7.91 -31.69 12.72
N ASP A 8 -7.05 -32.72 12.74
CA ASP A 8 -7.47 -34.12 12.74
C ASP A 8 -8.48 -34.44 13.85
N GLY A 9 -8.33 -33.81 15.02
CA GLY A 9 -9.27 -33.94 16.13
C GLY A 9 -10.67 -33.44 15.82
N PHE A 10 -10.79 -32.36 15.02
CA PHE A 10 -12.07 -31.87 14.52
C PHE A 10 -12.60 -32.73 13.36
N LYS A 11 -11.75 -33.06 12.37
CA LYS A 11 -12.10 -33.87 11.19
C LYS A 11 -12.80 -35.17 11.59
N ILE A 12 -12.20 -35.92 12.52
CA ILE A 12 -12.73 -37.20 13.01
C ILE A 12 -14.12 -37.04 13.64
N ARG A 13 -14.35 -35.95 14.39
CA ARG A 13 -15.65 -35.68 15.03
C ARG A 13 -16.70 -35.27 14.01
N TYR A 14 -16.32 -34.39 13.07
CA TYR A 14 -17.21 -33.89 12.03
C TYR A 14 -17.65 -34.98 11.06
N GLU A 15 -16.75 -35.87 10.65
CA GLU A 15 -17.09 -36.98 9.75
C GLU A 15 -18.05 -37.98 10.40
N LYS A 16 -17.92 -38.20 11.71
CA LYS A 16 -18.81 -39.08 12.51
C LYS A 16 -20.17 -38.48 12.83
N LEU A 17 -20.42 -37.20 12.56
CA LEU A 17 -21.73 -36.60 12.78
C LEU A 17 -22.75 -37.18 11.80
N ASP A 18 -23.76 -37.88 12.35
CA ASP A 18 -24.93 -38.37 11.62
C ASP A 18 -25.74 -37.22 11.01
N ASN A 19 -25.90 -36.13 11.77
CA ASN A 19 -26.55 -34.90 11.34
C ASN A 19 -25.60 -33.71 11.51
N LYS A 20 -25.09 -33.17 10.39
CA LYS A 20 -24.18 -32.03 10.33
C LYS A 20 -24.93 -30.68 10.39
N SER A 21 -25.88 -30.54 11.32
CA SER A 21 -26.58 -29.26 11.55
C SER A 21 -25.64 -28.21 12.13
N ILE A 22 -26.01 -26.93 12.00
CA ILE A 22 -25.24 -25.78 12.53
C ILE A 22 -24.89 -26.01 14.01
N GLU A 23 -25.88 -26.39 14.82
CA GLU A 23 -25.73 -26.58 16.26
C GLU A 23 -24.81 -27.77 16.57
N ASN A 24 -24.94 -28.87 15.85
CA ASN A 24 -24.10 -30.05 16.04
C ASN A 24 -22.65 -29.77 15.62
N THR A 25 -22.44 -29.06 14.50
CA THR A 25 -21.11 -28.66 14.05
C THR A 25 -20.45 -27.70 15.04
N PHE A 26 -21.18 -26.70 15.55
CA PHE A 26 -20.65 -25.78 16.57
C PHE A 26 -20.36 -26.49 17.89
N LYS A 27 -21.22 -27.44 18.28
CA LYS A 27 -21.02 -28.24 19.49
C LYS A 27 -19.72 -29.04 19.42
N ILE A 28 -19.48 -29.78 18.33
CA ILE A 28 -18.23 -30.53 18.20
C ILE A 28 -17.03 -29.60 18.06
N TRP A 29 -17.22 -28.40 17.48
CA TRP A 29 -16.18 -27.38 17.43
C TRP A 29 -15.75 -27.00 18.85
N ASN A 30 -16.72 -26.67 19.70
CA ASN A 30 -16.48 -26.31 21.07
C ASN A 30 -15.88 -27.47 21.89
N GLU A 31 -16.28 -28.72 21.62
CA GLU A 31 -15.71 -29.91 22.28
C GLU A 31 -14.23 -30.12 21.93
N TYR A 32 -13.84 -30.06 20.64
CA TYR A 32 -12.42 -30.27 20.30
C TYR A 32 -11.54 -29.11 20.80
N ILE A 33 -11.97 -27.86 20.66
CA ILE A 33 -11.10 -26.72 21.00
C ILE A 33 -10.92 -26.60 22.53
N SER A 34 -11.86 -27.15 23.31
CA SER A 34 -11.74 -27.21 24.77
C SER A 34 -10.62 -28.13 25.26
N GLU A 35 -10.07 -29.01 24.42
CA GLU A 35 -8.85 -29.76 24.71
C GLU A 35 -7.60 -28.87 24.66
N TYR A 36 -7.71 -27.66 24.10
CA TYR A 36 -6.64 -26.69 23.88
C TYR A 36 -7.02 -25.30 24.44
N PRO A 37 -7.07 -25.14 25.78
CA PRO A 37 -7.62 -23.95 26.42
C PRO A 37 -6.91 -22.64 26.05
N GLU A 38 -5.59 -22.65 25.84
CA GLU A 38 -4.84 -21.46 25.38
C GLU A 38 -5.29 -21.02 23.99
N ILE A 39 -5.48 -21.97 23.05
CA ILE A 39 -5.93 -21.67 21.69
C ILE A 39 -7.38 -21.21 21.69
N LYS A 40 -8.22 -21.83 22.54
CA LYS A 40 -9.60 -21.40 22.73
C LYS A 40 -9.68 -19.95 23.21
N GLU A 41 -8.87 -19.58 24.21
CA GLU A 41 -8.86 -18.22 24.73
C GLU A 41 -8.36 -17.22 23.69
N MET A 42 -7.34 -17.57 22.89
CA MET A 42 -6.87 -16.75 21.77
C MET A 42 -8.01 -16.43 20.78
N ILE A 43 -8.79 -17.44 20.37
CA ILE A 43 -9.94 -17.25 19.46
C ILE A 43 -10.98 -16.32 20.11
N VAL A 44 -11.32 -16.58 21.38
CA VAL A 44 -12.35 -15.80 22.08
C VAL A 44 -11.91 -14.35 22.29
N GLU A 45 -10.64 -14.11 22.63
CA GLU A 45 -10.11 -12.76 22.83
C GLU A 45 -10.10 -11.97 21.52
N SER A 46 -9.73 -12.58 20.39
CA SER A 46 -9.82 -11.94 19.08
C SER A 46 -11.23 -11.40 18.79
N TYR A 47 -12.28 -12.18 19.08
CA TYR A 47 -13.66 -11.68 18.96
C TYR A 47 -14.02 -10.59 19.96
N ARG A 48 -13.52 -10.66 21.21
CA ARG A 48 -13.75 -9.61 22.22
C ARG A 48 -13.13 -8.28 21.78
N GLU A 49 -11.95 -8.31 21.17
CA GLU A 49 -11.28 -7.13 20.61
C GLU A 49 -12.14 -6.47 19.52
N ASP A 50 -12.79 -7.28 18.68
CA ASP A 50 -13.74 -6.85 17.66
C ASP A 50 -15.15 -6.52 18.21
N LYS A 51 -15.33 -6.56 19.54
CA LYS A 51 -16.60 -6.33 20.24
C LYS A 51 -17.72 -7.30 19.80
N VAL A 52 -17.33 -8.49 19.38
CA VAL A 52 -18.21 -9.61 19.06
C VAL A 52 -18.33 -10.50 20.28
N TYR A 53 -19.54 -10.56 20.87
CA TYR A 53 -19.79 -11.36 22.07
C TYR A 53 -20.52 -12.68 21.77
N GLU A 54 -21.22 -12.76 20.64
CA GLU A 54 -21.98 -13.93 20.20
C GLU A 54 -21.23 -14.65 19.07
N ILE A 55 -20.23 -15.46 19.42
CA ILE A 55 -19.40 -16.21 18.45
C ILE A 55 -20.26 -17.15 17.58
N PHE A 56 -21.36 -17.67 18.15
CA PHE A 56 -22.28 -18.53 17.40
C PHE A 56 -22.88 -17.84 16.18
N ASP A 57 -23.22 -16.54 16.27
CA ASP A 57 -23.78 -15.79 15.15
C ASP A 57 -22.78 -15.64 14.00
N ILE A 58 -21.49 -15.41 14.33
CA ILE A 58 -20.43 -15.36 13.32
C ILE A 58 -20.24 -16.73 12.69
N PHE A 59 -20.19 -17.77 13.52
CA PHE A 59 -20.09 -19.14 13.05
C PHE A 59 -21.23 -19.48 12.08
N GLU A 60 -22.48 -19.24 12.46
CA GLU A 60 -23.66 -19.52 11.66
C GLU A 60 -23.61 -18.80 10.30
N LYS A 61 -23.32 -17.50 10.31
CA LYS A 61 -23.42 -16.65 9.12
C LYS A 61 -22.24 -16.78 8.17
N HIS A 62 -21.03 -16.94 8.71
CA HIS A 62 -19.80 -16.79 7.94
C HIS A 62 -18.99 -18.07 7.84
N ILE A 63 -18.99 -18.92 8.87
CA ILE A 63 -18.08 -20.08 8.93
C ILE A 63 -18.77 -21.38 8.52
N TYR A 64 -19.99 -21.62 9.02
CA TYR A 64 -20.77 -22.81 8.72
C TYR A 64 -21.00 -23.03 7.21
N PRO A 65 -21.30 -22.00 6.40
CA PRO A 65 -21.42 -22.16 4.94
C PRO A 65 -20.14 -22.71 4.27
N ILE A 66 -18.95 -22.45 4.84
CA ILE A 66 -17.69 -23.00 4.32
C ILE A 66 -17.67 -24.52 4.51
N PHE A 67 -18.03 -25.00 5.70
CA PHE A 67 -18.11 -26.44 5.99
C PHE A 67 -19.16 -27.15 5.14
N GLN A 68 -20.29 -26.51 4.86
CA GLN A 68 -21.33 -27.10 4.01
C GLN A 68 -20.92 -27.22 2.55
N ASN A 69 -20.30 -26.16 2.01
CA ASN A 69 -20.11 -26.01 0.57
C ASN A 69 -18.72 -26.40 0.08
N LYS A 70 -17.70 -26.43 0.97
CA LYS A 70 -16.29 -26.60 0.61
C LYS A 70 -15.59 -27.70 1.41
N TRP A 71 -16.32 -28.64 2.04
CA TRP A 71 -15.73 -29.70 2.88
C TRP A 71 -14.66 -30.53 2.13
N ASP A 72 -14.89 -30.83 0.86
CA ASP A 72 -13.95 -31.55 -0.01
C ASP A 72 -12.61 -30.83 -0.19
N LYS A 73 -12.56 -29.51 0.07
CA LYS A 73 -11.34 -28.70 -0.03
C LYS A 73 -10.50 -28.72 1.25
N PHE A 74 -11.08 -29.06 2.41
CA PHE A 74 -10.34 -29.09 3.67
C PHE A 74 -9.24 -30.15 3.67
N GLU A 75 -9.51 -31.32 3.09
CA GLU A 75 -8.49 -32.37 2.97
C GLU A 75 -7.32 -31.92 2.11
N ILE A 76 -7.60 -31.29 0.96
CA ILE A 76 -6.57 -30.74 0.07
C ILE A 76 -5.76 -29.64 0.78
N ALA A 77 -6.45 -28.71 1.46
CA ALA A 77 -5.81 -27.61 2.18
C ALA A 77 -4.90 -28.13 3.31
N HIS A 78 -5.39 -29.10 4.08
CA HIS A 78 -4.66 -29.72 5.18
C HIS A 78 -3.43 -30.48 4.69
N GLU A 79 -3.59 -31.37 3.70
CA GLU A 79 -2.47 -32.15 3.15
C GLU A 79 -1.38 -31.23 2.58
N ASN A 80 -1.77 -30.20 1.82
CA ASN A 80 -0.84 -29.24 1.25
C ASN A 80 -0.14 -28.42 2.34
N LEU A 81 -0.87 -27.94 3.36
CA LEU A 81 -0.29 -27.18 4.48
C LEU A 81 0.78 -28.00 5.20
N ILE A 82 0.45 -29.24 5.58
CA ILE A 82 1.37 -30.13 6.27
C ILE A 82 2.57 -30.48 5.38
N HIS A 83 2.34 -30.73 4.08
CA HIS A 83 3.39 -31.01 3.11
C HIS A 83 4.37 -29.83 2.99
N TYR A 84 3.86 -28.61 2.82
CA TYR A 84 4.70 -27.43 2.68
C TYR A 84 5.43 -27.08 3.97
N LEU A 85 4.78 -27.13 5.14
CA LEU A 85 5.47 -26.91 6.42
C LEU A 85 6.63 -27.91 6.60
N LYS A 86 6.44 -29.19 6.30
CA LYS A 86 7.51 -30.21 6.38
C LYS A 86 8.65 -29.91 5.42
N ASN A 87 8.35 -29.58 4.17
CA ASN A 87 9.37 -29.32 3.14
C ASN A 87 10.11 -28.00 3.35
N SER A 88 9.46 -27.03 3.96
CA SER A 88 10.04 -25.72 4.26
C SER A 88 10.93 -25.74 5.49
N LYS A 89 10.85 -26.77 6.33
CA LYS A 89 11.52 -26.83 7.64
C LYS A 89 13.01 -26.49 7.58
N ASN A 90 13.78 -27.12 6.68
CA ASN A 90 15.22 -26.84 6.56
C ASN A 90 15.50 -25.39 6.17
N LYS A 91 14.77 -24.86 5.17
CA LYS A 91 14.92 -23.46 4.72
C LYS A 91 14.61 -22.47 5.84
N ILE A 92 13.62 -22.78 6.67
CA ILE A 92 13.21 -21.93 7.79
C ILE A 92 14.24 -22.00 8.92
N GLU A 93 14.72 -23.20 9.26
CA GLU A 93 15.72 -23.42 10.32
C GLU A 93 17.09 -22.82 10.00
N GLU A 94 17.39 -22.56 8.72
CA GLU A 94 18.56 -21.78 8.31
C GLU A 94 18.45 -20.28 8.66
N VAL A 95 17.24 -19.76 8.86
CA VAL A 95 17.00 -18.33 9.07
C VAL A 95 16.45 -18.02 10.46
N VAL A 96 15.70 -18.95 11.06
CA VAL A 96 15.08 -18.83 12.38
C VAL A 96 15.80 -19.76 13.35
N ASP A 97 16.60 -19.17 14.24
CA ASP A 97 17.46 -19.91 15.18
C ASP A 97 16.72 -20.39 16.45
N GLU A 98 15.45 -19.99 16.63
CA GLU A 98 14.63 -20.39 17.79
C GLU A 98 13.52 -21.39 17.44
N THR A 99 13.14 -22.19 18.43
CA THR A 99 12.04 -23.14 18.29
C THR A 99 10.70 -22.42 18.42
N PHE A 100 9.87 -22.56 17.39
CA PHE A 100 8.50 -22.04 17.35
C PHE A 100 7.52 -23.12 16.87
N TYR A 101 6.23 -22.90 17.12
CA TYR A 101 5.15 -23.80 16.74
C TYR A 101 4.47 -23.37 15.43
N ALA A 102 4.16 -24.33 14.57
CA ALA A 102 3.24 -24.14 13.45
C ALA A 102 2.00 -25.01 13.69
N ILE A 103 0.86 -24.37 13.90
CA ILE A 103 -0.35 -25.01 14.42
C ILE A 103 -1.43 -25.01 13.35
N SER A 104 -1.92 -26.19 12.94
CA SER A 104 -3.08 -26.31 12.05
C SER A 104 -4.34 -26.58 12.86
N PHE A 105 -5.38 -25.77 12.66
CA PHE A 105 -6.61 -25.84 13.45
C PHE A 105 -7.82 -25.28 12.69
N ILE A 106 -8.98 -25.34 13.34
CA ILE A 106 -10.17 -24.57 12.95
C ILE A 106 -10.26 -23.34 13.85
N GLY A 107 -10.13 -22.13 13.29
CA GLY A 107 -10.05 -20.87 14.03
C GLY A 107 -11.36 -20.09 14.17
N LEU A 108 -12.40 -20.48 13.44
CA LEU A 108 -13.63 -19.71 13.23
C LEU A 108 -13.41 -18.38 12.49
N GLY A 109 -12.39 -18.28 11.64
CA GLY A 109 -12.17 -17.08 10.84
C GLY A 109 -11.36 -15.99 11.53
N THR A 110 -10.63 -16.34 12.60
CA THR A 110 -9.60 -15.47 13.22
C THR A 110 -8.39 -15.20 12.30
N GLY A 111 -8.34 -15.79 11.11
CA GLY A 111 -7.30 -15.57 10.11
C GLY A 111 -6.90 -16.85 9.36
N ALA A 112 -6.35 -16.70 8.16
CA ALA A 112 -5.70 -17.81 7.45
C ALA A 112 -4.33 -18.14 8.05
N GLY A 113 -3.65 -17.11 8.54
CA GLY A 113 -2.45 -17.14 9.35
C GLY A 113 -2.56 -16.12 10.48
N HIS A 114 -1.98 -16.43 11.63
CA HIS A 114 -1.92 -15.54 12.78
C HIS A 114 -0.70 -15.87 13.64
N VAL A 115 0.03 -14.85 14.09
CA VAL A 115 1.21 -15.03 14.95
C VAL A 115 0.93 -14.54 16.37
N ASP A 116 1.17 -15.43 17.33
CA ASP A 116 1.11 -15.14 18.77
C ASP A 116 2.06 -16.11 19.51
N THR A 117 1.76 -16.41 20.76
CA THR A 117 2.47 -17.31 21.63
C THR A 117 1.61 -18.52 21.98
N TYR A 118 2.24 -19.68 22.05
CA TYR A 118 1.63 -20.91 22.56
C TYR A 118 2.63 -21.63 23.45
N LYS A 119 2.22 -21.99 24.67
CA LYS A 119 3.12 -22.60 25.66
C LYS A 119 4.40 -21.78 25.88
N ASN A 120 4.25 -20.44 25.90
CA ASN A 120 5.34 -19.46 26.05
C ASN A 120 6.41 -19.49 24.95
N LYS A 121 6.11 -20.00 23.76
CA LYS A 121 6.97 -19.91 22.58
C LYS A 121 6.23 -19.21 21.44
N PRO A 122 6.95 -18.55 20.51
CA PRO A 122 6.34 -18.05 19.28
C PRO A 122 5.58 -19.16 18.57
N ALA A 123 4.41 -18.82 18.03
CA ALA A 123 3.53 -19.76 17.36
C ALA A 123 2.82 -19.06 16.20
N VAL A 124 2.75 -19.76 15.07
CA VAL A 124 1.87 -19.41 13.96
C VAL A 124 0.69 -20.37 13.93
N PHE A 125 -0.50 -19.82 13.78
CA PHE A 125 -1.78 -20.52 13.73
C PHE A 125 -2.36 -20.43 12.32
N PHE A 126 -2.58 -21.58 11.69
CA PHE A 126 -3.15 -21.69 10.34
C PHE A 126 -4.59 -22.19 10.41
N GLY A 127 -5.54 -21.27 10.25
CA GLY A 127 -6.97 -21.54 10.25
C GLY A 127 -7.42 -22.14 8.92
N LEU A 128 -7.63 -23.46 8.89
CA LEU A 128 -7.93 -24.17 7.63
C LEU A 128 -9.22 -23.71 6.97
N GLU A 129 -10.24 -23.36 7.75
CA GLU A 129 -11.51 -22.84 7.21
C GLU A 129 -11.31 -21.53 6.45
N LYS A 130 -10.42 -20.65 6.94
CA LYS A 130 -10.15 -19.37 6.28
C LYS A 130 -9.26 -19.55 5.04
N ILE A 131 -8.27 -20.44 5.12
CA ILE A 131 -7.47 -20.87 3.95
C ILE A 131 -8.38 -21.43 2.85
N VAL A 132 -9.34 -22.30 3.21
CA VAL A 132 -10.33 -22.85 2.28
C VAL A 132 -11.26 -21.78 1.74
N ASP A 133 -11.69 -20.83 2.58
CA ASP A 133 -12.61 -19.79 2.15
C ASP A 133 -12.00 -18.90 1.07
N LEU A 134 -10.77 -18.46 1.30
CA LEU A 134 -9.99 -17.56 0.44
C LEU A 134 -9.44 -18.25 -0.82
N GLY A 135 -9.49 -19.58 -0.91
CA GLY A 135 -8.91 -20.30 -2.05
C GLY A 135 -7.39 -20.51 -1.94
N TRP A 136 -6.78 -20.16 -0.81
CA TRP A 136 -5.32 -20.17 -0.60
C TRP A 136 -4.76 -21.55 -0.26
N TYR A 137 -5.33 -22.61 -0.83
CA TYR A 137 -4.91 -24.00 -0.62
C TYR A 137 -4.19 -24.59 -1.84
N GLN A 138 -3.84 -23.75 -2.81
CA GLN A 138 -3.04 -24.08 -3.99
C GLN A 138 -1.56 -23.75 -3.78
N ASN A 139 -0.69 -24.22 -4.68
CA ASN A 139 0.74 -24.38 -4.40
C ASN A 139 1.48 -23.07 -4.09
N SER A 140 1.28 -22.00 -4.87
CA SER A 140 2.04 -20.75 -4.65
C SER A 140 1.42 -19.89 -3.55
N GLU A 141 0.10 -19.83 -3.49
CA GLU A 141 -0.69 -19.06 -2.52
C GLU A 141 -0.38 -19.54 -1.11
N LEU A 142 -0.48 -20.86 -0.87
CA LEU A 142 -0.26 -21.43 0.45
C LEU A 142 1.20 -21.34 0.89
N GLN A 143 2.15 -21.49 -0.05
CA GLN A 143 3.56 -21.30 0.26
C GLN A 143 3.86 -19.86 0.67
N ASP A 144 3.34 -18.88 -0.07
CA ASP A 144 3.51 -17.47 0.26
C ASP A 144 2.90 -17.13 1.62
N LEU A 145 1.67 -17.59 1.90
CA LEU A 145 1.04 -17.46 3.21
C LEU A 145 1.94 -18.05 4.32
N ILE A 146 2.39 -19.29 4.18
CA ILE A 146 3.25 -19.95 5.18
C ILE A 146 4.50 -19.13 5.44
N TYR A 147 5.22 -18.71 4.39
CA TYR A 147 6.46 -17.97 4.55
C TYR A 147 6.23 -16.54 5.05
N HIS A 148 5.12 -15.92 4.69
CA HIS A 148 4.70 -14.61 5.19
C HIS A 148 4.53 -14.66 6.71
N GLU A 149 3.75 -15.61 7.22
CA GLU A 149 3.55 -15.77 8.67
C GLU A 149 4.84 -16.13 9.41
N ILE A 150 5.72 -16.93 8.80
CA ILE A 150 7.03 -17.20 9.36
C ILE A 150 7.90 -15.93 9.37
N GLY A 151 7.70 -15.02 8.43
CA GLY A 151 8.31 -13.69 8.45
C GLY A 151 7.93 -12.91 9.72
N HIS A 152 6.66 -12.94 10.13
CA HIS A 152 6.24 -12.36 11.41
C HIS A 152 6.87 -13.08 12.62
N ILE A 153 6.98 -14.41 12.59
CA ILE A 153 7.69 -15.17 13.64
C ILE A 153 9.15 -14.73 13.74
N LEU A 154 9.85 -14.61 12.61
CA LEU A 154 11.24 -14.14 12.59
C LEU A 154 11.34 -12.72 13.13
N HIS A 155 10.41 -11.83 12.74
CA HIS A 155 10.33 -10.47 13.25
C HIS A 155 10.18 -10.45 14.78
N MET A 156 9.22 -11.21 15.30
CA MET A 156 8.96 -11.37 16.73
C MET A 156 10.19 -11.88 17.49
N ILE A 157 10.85 -12.93 16.99
CA ILE A 157 12.05 -13.50 17.60
C ILE A 157 13.21 -12.50 17.61
N LEU A 158 13.45 -11.82 16.48
CA LEU A 158 14.57 -10.88 16.36
C LEU A 158 14.39 -9.64 17.24
N ARG A 159 13.15 -9.20 17.47
CA ARG A 159 12.84 -8.06 18.35
C ARG A 159 12.71 -8.45 19.81
N GLY A 160 12.30 -9.69 20.10
CA GLY A 160 12.09 -10.17 21.46
C GLY A 160 11.15 -9.26 22.25
N LYS A 161 11.66 -8.62 23.31
CA LYS A 161 10.88 -7.71 24.17
C LYS A 161 10.44 -6.41 23.46
N ASP A 162 11.08 -6.07 22.35
CA ASP A 162 10.78 -4.88 21.55
C ASP A 162 9.79 -5.17 20.42
N TRP A 163 9.18 -6.36 20.40
CA TRP A 163 8.06 -6.66 19.49
C TRP A 163 6.81 -5.91 19.95
N LEU A 164 6.15 -5.23 19.01
CA LEU A 164 5.05 -4.31 19.29
C LEU A 164 3.74 -4.89 18.78
N THR A 165 2.69 -4.66 19.56
CA THR A 165 1.30 -5.01 19.20
C THR A 165 0.47 -3.73 19.10
N LYS A 166 -0.64 -3.76 18.36
CA LYS A 166 -1.53 -2.59 18.14
C LYS A 166 -1.84 -1.81 19.43
N ARG A 167 -2.17 -2.53 20.52
CA ARG A 167 -2.48 -1.96 21.85
C ARG A 167 -1.37 -1.11 22.48
N MET A 168 -0.13 -1.22 22.01
CA MET A 168 1.01 -0.46 22.52
C MET A 168 1.13 0.93 21.89
N PHE A 169 0.37 1.20 20.82
CA PHE A 169 0.38 2.48 20.13
C PHE A 169 -0.68 3.42 20.68
N LYS A 170 -0.26 4.64 21.05
CA LYS A 170 -1.17 5.68 21.53
C LYS A 170 -2.01 6.31 20.42
N TYR A 171 -1.43 6.42 19.22
CA TYR A 171 -2.05 7.07 18.07
C TYR A 171 -2.17 6.08 16.91
N GLN A 172 -3.35 6.03 16.27
CA GLN A 172 -3.62 5.15 15.14
C GLN A 172 -2.64 5.41 13.97
N SER A 173 -2.28 6.67 13.73
CA SER A 173 -1.29 7.06 12.72
C SER A 173 0.08 6.39 12.93
N ASP A 174 0.51 6.24 14.19
CA ASP A 174 1.79 5.60 14.51
C ASP A 174 1.73 4.10 14.26
N TYR A 175 0.58 3.50 14.55
CA TYR A 175 0.35 2.08 14.27
C TYR A 175 0.29 1.81 12.77
N LEU A 176 -0.33 2.69 11.99
CA LEU A 176 -0.34 2.58 10.52
C LEU A 176 1.08 2.61 9.95
N TYR A 177 1.99 3.43 10.49
CA TYR A 177 3.38 3.39 10.03
C TYR A 177 4.09 2.09 10.44
N TRP A 178 3.78 1.57 11.63
CA TRP A 178 4.31 0.30 12.10
C TRP A 178 3.86 -0.88 11.24
N ILE A 179 2.55 -1.02 10.98
CA ILE A 179 2.00 -2.14 10.21
C ILE A 179 2.49 -2.13 8.76
N LEU A 180 2.68 -0.94 8.15
CA LEU A 180 3.29 -0.84 6.82
C LEU A 180 4.68 -1.46 6.74
N TYR A 181 5.48 -1.24 7.78
CA TYR A 181 6.79 -1.83 7.91
C TYR A 181 6.72 -3.33 8.24
N GLU A 182 5.85 -3.75 9.18
CA GLU A 182 5.75 -5.13 9.64
C GLU A 182 5.23 -6.08 8.54
N GLU A 183 4.13 -5.73 7.88
CA GLU A 183 3.56 -6.50 6.76
C GLU A 183 4.50 -6.50 5.55
N GLY A 184 5.17 -5.36 5.31
CA GLY A 184 6.22 -5.27 4.30
C GLY A 184 7.40 -6.20 4.59
N PHE A 185 7.79 -6.34 5.85
CA PHE A 185 8.87 -7.20 6.27
C PHE A 185 8.52 -8.67 6.07
N ALA A 186 7.33 -9.08 6.52
CA ALA A 186 6.81 -10.44 6.37
C ALA A 186 6.69 -10.84 4.89
N GLN A 187 6.06 -9.99 4.07
CA GLN A 187 5.94 -10.25 2.64
C GLN A 187 7.29 -10.29 1.95
N ARG A 188 8.23 -9.40 2.31
CA ARG A 188 9.55 -9.40 1.69
C ARG A 188 10.37 -10.63 2.08
N PHE A 189 10.26 -11.06 3.33
CA PHE A 189 10.86 -12.31 3.78
C PHE A 189 10.34 -13.49 2.95
N SER A 190 9.02 -13.59 2.76
CA SER A 190 8.42 -14.63 1.91
C SER A 190 9.03 -14.65 0.50
N GLN A 191 9.06 -13.48 -0.17
CA GLN A 191 9.60 -13.36 -1.52
C GLN A 191 11.05 -13.84 -1.65
N LYS A 192 11.88 -13.59 -0.63
CA LYS A 192 13.27 -14.07 -0.62
C LYS A 192 13.36 -15.59 -0.48
N ILE A 193 12.55 -16.19 0.39
CA ILE A 193 12.54 -17.65 0.58
C ILE A 193 11.97 -18.37 -0.66
N MET A 194 10.96 -17.78 -1.29
CA MET A 194 10.38 -18.30 -2.54
C MET A 194 11.28 -18.06 -3.76
N GLY A 195 12.17 -17.07 -3.72
CA GLY A 195 13.00 -16.67 -4.85
C GLY A 195 12.23 -15.95 -5.96
N LYS A 196 11.06 -15.40 -5.66
CA LYS A 196 10.20 -14.65 -6.61
C LYS A 196 9.42 -13.55 -5.89
N ASP A 197 9.16 -12.45 -6.59
CA ASP A 197 8.34 -11.33 -6.10
C ASP A 197 6.85 -11.64 -6.25
N TYR A 198 6.37 -12.63 -5.48
CA TYR A 198 4.97 -13.06 -5.46
C TYR A 198 4.18 -12.36 -4.35
N TYR A 199 2.86 -12.29 -4.56
CA TYR A 199 1.85 -11.76 -3.64
C TYR A 199 0.59 -12.62 -3.77
N HIS A 200 0.18 -13.32 -2.71
CA HIS A 200 -1.06 -14.10 -2.71
C HIS A 200 -2.33 -13.25 -2.51
N GLN A 201 -2.18 -12.02 -2.01
CA GLN A 201 -3.25 -11.06 -1.71
C GLN A 201 -3.79 -10.34 -2.97
N GLY A 202 -3.20 -10.58 -4.12
CA GLY A 202 -3.61 -9.91 -5.36
C GLY A 202 -4.99 -10.37 -5.82
N ASN A 203 -6.00 -9.50 -5.72
CA ASN A 203 -7.37 -9.80 -6.14
C ASN A 203 -7.61 -9.77 -7.68
N HIS A 204 -6.60 -9.35 -8.46
CA HIS A 204 -6.61 -9.33 -9.93
C HIS A 204 -5.32 -9.89 -10.53
N GLY A 205 -5.40 -10.39 -11.77
CA GLY A 205 -4.23 -10.92 -12.49
C GLY A 205 -3.17 -9.86 -12.84
N ASP A 206 -3.54 -8.59 -12.86
CA ASP A 206 -2.66 -7.44 -13.11
C ASP A 206 -2.35 -6.63 -11.83
N TRP A 207 -2.71 -7.15 -10.64
CA TRP A 207 -2.63 -6.44 -9.37
C TRP A 207 -1.26 -5.80 -9.09
N VAL A 208 -0.17 -6.53 -9.36
CA VAL A 208 1.20 -6.02 -9.15
C VAL A 208 1.51 -4.85 -10.09
N GLU A 209 1.17 -4.98 -11.38
CA GLU A 209 1.39 -3.93 -12.37
C GLU A 209 0.56 -2.68 -12.02
N TRP A 210 -0.69 -2.88 -11.62
CA TRP A 210 -1.57 -1.79 -11.21
C TRP A 210 -1.03 -1.07 -9.98
N CYS A 211 -0.59 -1.80 -8.94
CA CYS A 211 0.02 -1.22 -7.74
C CYS A 211 1.30 -0.44 -8.07
N GLU A 212 2.14 -0.94 -8.99
CA GLU A 212 3.34 -0.25 -9.44
C GLU A 212 3.01 1.09 -10.12
N ILE A 213 2.05 1.08 -11.05
CA ILE A 213 1.62 2.28 -11.77
C ILE A 213 0.98 3.30 -10.81
N ASN A 214 0.17 2.81 -9.87
CA ASN A 214 -0.62 3.63 -8.95
C ASN A 214 0.08 3.89 -7.61
N LEU A 215 1.35 3.51 -7.42
CA LEU A 215 2.10 3.74 -6.18
C LEU A 215 1.96 5.18 -5.65
N PRO A 216 2.00 6.25 -6.49
CA PRO A 216 1.78 7.61 -6.01
C PRO A 216 0.38 7.89 -5.48
N LYS A 217 -0.64 7.24 -6.03
CA LYS A 217 -2.00 7.31 -5.50
C LYS A 217 -2.10 6.53 -4.20
N LEU A 218 -1.54 5.32 -4.15
CA LEU A 218 -1.53 4.47 -2.98
C LEU A 218 -0.84 5.15 -1.78
N CYS A 219 0.36 5.71 -1.97
CA CYS A 219 1.06 6.44 -0.92
C CYS A 219 0.29 7.70 -0.48
N ALA A 220 -0.33 8.41 -1.43
CA ALA A 220 -1.12 9.60 -1.12
C ALA A 220 -2.39 9.28 -0.30
N GLU A 221 -3.11 8.21 -0.66
CA GLU A 221 -4.23 7.70 0.14
C GLU A 221 -3.73 7.23 1.50
N TYR A 222 -2.64 6.48 1.58
CA TYR A 222 -2.10 5.99 2.86
C TYR A 222 -1.80 7.14 3.83
N ILE A 223 -1.15 8.21 3.36
CA ILE A 223 -0.91 9.43 4.15
C ILE A 223 -2.23 10.02 4.65
N ARG A 224 -3.21 10.20 3.75
CA ARG A 224 -4.52 10.76 4.09
C ARG A 224 -5.23 9.92 5.15
N TYR A 225 -5.22 8.59 5.00
CA TYR A 225 -5.81 7.65 5.96
C TYR A 225 -5.14 7.74 7.33
N ALA A 226 -3.81 7.81 7.36
CA ALA A 226 -3.06 7.98 8.59
C ALA A 226 -3.37 9.31 9.29
N GLU A 227 -3.50 10.40 8.53
CA GLU A 227 -3.87 11.73 9.06
C GLU A 227 -5.32 11.78 9.58
N GLU A 228 -6.23 11.06 8.94
CA GLU A 228 -7.64 10.94 9.36
C GLU A 228 -7.85 9.97 10.54
N GLY A 229 -6.83 9.20 10.92
CA GLY A 229 -6.92 8.21 12.00
C GLY A 229 -7.82 7.03 11.65
N LYS A 230 -7.79 6.59 10.39
CA LYS A 230 -8.56 5.44 9.89
C LYS A 230 -7.98 4.10 10.37
N ASP A 231 -8.79 3.06 10.29
CA ASP A 231 -8.39 1.70 10.66
C ASP A 231 -7.47 1.09 9.60
N GLU A 232 -6.59 0.18 10.03
CA GLU A 232 -5.64 -0.50 9.16
C GLU A 232 -6.31 -1.41 8.12
N PHE A 233 -7.48 -1.94 8.41
CA PHE A 233 -8.21 -2.87 7.54
C PHE A 233 -8.49 -2.29 6.16
N ASP A 234 -8.49 -0.97 6.02
CA ASP A 234 -8.61 -0.33 4.72
C ASP A 234 -7.44 -0.76 3.80
N PHE A 235 -6.20 -0.89 4.25
CA PHE A 235 -5.10 -1.27 3.34
C PHE A 235 -4.78 -2.76 3.27
N TYR A 236 -5.32 -3.56 4.18
CA TYR A 236 -4.97 -4.98 4.35
C TYR A 236 -6.17 -5.94 4.28
N GLY A 237 -7.39 -5.42 4.15
CA GLY A 237 -8.60 -6.23 4.00
C GLY A 237 -9.20 -6.17 2.60
N ASP A 238 -10.10 -7.11 2.33
CA ASP A 238 -10.78 -7.27 1.03
C ASP A 238 -11.87 -6.21 0.76
N TRP A 239 -12.29 -5.47 1.79
CA TRP A 239 -13.46 -4.57 1.74
C TRP A 239 -13.16 -3.20 1.20
N PHE A 240 -11.94 -2.71 1.42
CA PHE A 240 -11.52 -1.43 0.90
C PHE A 240 -10.83 -1.64 -0.43
N ASP A 241 -11.37 -0.99 -1.45
CA ASP A 241 -10.81 -1.01 -2.79
C ASP A 241 -10.47 0.39 -3.26
N ILE A 242 -9.29 0.53 -3.85
CA ILE A 242 -8.91 1.72 -4.61
C ILE A 242 -9.05 1.36 -6.09
N ASP A 243 -10.11 1.85 -6.73
CA ASP A 243 -10.47 1.52 -8.11
C ASP A 243 -10.59 0.00 -8.38
N GLY A 244 -11.10 -0.76 -7.42
CA GLY A 244 -11.29 -2.21 -7.51
C GLY A 244 -10.13 -3.06 -6.99
N TYR A 245 -9.03 -2.46 -6.55
CA TYR A 245 -7.85 -3.16 -6.02
C TYR A 245 -7.78 -3.03 -4.49
N SER A 246 -7.83 -4.17 -3.79
CA SER A 246 -7.76 -4.27 -2.33
C SER A 246 -6.37 -4.75 -1.87
N GLU A 247 -6.16 -4.80 -0.55
CA GLU A 247 -4.95 -5.36 0.08
C GLU A 247 -3.62 -4.69 -0.38
N THR A 248 -3.70 -3.45 -0.87
CA THR A 248 -2.57 -2.74 -1.49
C THR A 248 -1.47 -2.34 -0.50
N GLY A 249 -1.75 -2.39 0.80
CA GLY A 249 -0.78 -2.15 1.88
C GLY A 249 0.41 -3.10 1.82
N TYR A 250 0.19 -4.37 1.45
CA TYR A 250 1.26 -5.35 1.27
C TYR A 250 2.26 -4.93 0.19
N TYR A 251 1.79 -4.35 -0.91
CA TYR A 251 2.67 -3.86 -1.97
C TYR A 251 3.50 -2.67 -1.48
N ILE A 252 2.85 -1.66 -0.88
CA ILE A 252 3.51 -0.44 -0.40
C ILE A 252 4.60 -0.81 0.63
N GLY A 253 4.24 -1.63 1.63
CA GLY A 253 5.17 -2.12 2.65
C GLY A 253 6.34 -2.89 2.05
N THR A 254 6.08 -3.78 1.09
CA THR A 254 7.16 -4.53 0.44
C THR A 254 8.13 -3.61 -0.32
N GLN A 255 7.63 -2.58 -1.00
CA GLN A 255 8.50 -1.59 -1.67
C GLN A 255 9.33 -0.78 -0.67
N LEU A 256 8.76 -0.42 0.49
CA LEU A 256 9.50 0.20 1.59
C LEU A 256 10.66 -0.70 2.04
N ILE A 257 10.40 -1.99 2.31
CA ILE A 257 11.47 -2.91 2.74
C ILE A 257 12.52 -3.09 1.64
N LYS A 258 12.12 -3.18 0.36
CA LYS A 258 13.07 -3.21 -0.77
C LYS A 258 13.96 -1.96 -0.84
N LYS A 259 13.43 -0.77 -0.51
CA LYS A 259 14.24 0.46 -0.38
C LYS A 259 15.28 0.31 0.72
N LEU A 260 14.87 -0.16 1.91
CA LEU A 260 15.78 -0.36 3.04
C LEU A 260 16.86 -1.41 2.75
N GLU A 261 16.50 -2.48 2.02
CA GLU A 261 17.42 -3.55 1.62
C GLU A 261 18.56 -3.09 0.71
N LYS A 262 18.47 -1.89 0.11
CA LYS A 262 19.61 -1.31 -0.64
C LYS A 262 20.80 -1.02 0.26
N ASN A 263 20.56 -0.77 1.55
CA ASN A 263 21.58 -0.33 2.52
C ASN A 263 21.70 -1.24 3.76
N MET A 264 20.72 -2.11 4.03
CA MET A 264 20.64 -2.91 5.26
C MET A 264 20.20 -4.35 4.96
N GLY A 265 20.67 -5.33 5.73
CA GLY A 265 20.16 -6.69 5.67
C GLY A 265 18.80 -6.83 6.39
N LEU A 266 18.00 -7.85 6.04
CA LEU A 266 16.69 -8.09 6.69
C LEU A 266 16.78 -8.21 8.22
N ARG A 267 17.83 -8.84 8.76
CA ARG A 267 18.00 -8.95 10.22
C ARG A 267 18.22 -7.59 10.90
N GLU A 268 18.83 -6.64 10.19
CA GLU A 268 19.01 -5.27 10.68
C GLU A 268 17.71 -4.48 10.56
N ILE A 269 17.04 -4.61 9.41
CA ILE A 269 15.72 -4.01 9.17
C ILE A 269 14.73 -4.43 10.25
N ALA A 270 14.64 -5.72 10.57
CA ALA A 270 13.76 -6.27 11.62
C ALA A 270 13.96 -5.64 13.01
N LYS A 271 15.14 -5.09 13.29
CA LYS A 271 15.53 -4.56 14.60
C LYS A 271 15.52 -3.03 14.68
N MET A 272 15.14 -2.34 13.60
CA MET A 272 15.03 -0.88 13.60
C MET A 272 14.13 -0.39 14.73
N ASN A 273 14.50 0.70 15.37
CA ASN A 273 13.68 1.28 16.43
C ASN A 273 12.47 2.02 15.83
N LEU A 274 11.45 2.26 16.66
CA LEU A 274 10.19 2.84 16.17
C LEU A 274 10.38 4.23 15.55
N THR A 275 11.32 5.04 16.04
CA THR A 275 11.59 6.38 15.47
C THR A 275 12.21 6.26 14.07
N GLU A 276 13.16 5.35 13.89
CA GLU A 276 13.75 5.05 12.57
C GLU A 276 12.69 4.56 11.59
N ILE A 277 11.86 3.60 12.02
CA ILE A 277 10.76 3.07 11.21
C ILE A 277 9.82 4.19 10.77
N LYS A 278 9.36 5.03 11.70
CA LYS A 278 8.46 6.13 11.38
C LYS A 278 9.06 7.11 10.39
N ASN A 279 10.34 7.45 10.53
CA ASN A 279 11.02 8.35 9.59
C ASN A 279 11.15 7.71 8.21
N GLU A 280 11.57 6.45 8.13
CA GLU A 280 11.72 5.75 6.84
C GLU A 280 10.39 5.53 6.13
N VAL A 281 9.34 5.20 6.88
CA VAL A 281 7.96 5.10 6.35
C VAL A 281 7.50 6.46 5.85
N HIS A 282 7.63 7.51 6.67
CA HIS A 282 7.24 8.87 6.28
C HIS A 282 7.96 9.32 5.01
N ASP A 283 9.29 9.15 4.94
CA ASP A 283 10.09 9.57 3.80
C ASP A 283 9.77 8.74 2.56
N PHE A 284 9.56 7.43 2.71
CA PHE A 284 9.11 6.57 1.62
C PHE A 284 7.75 7.00 1.06
N LEU A 285 6.77 7.23 1.92
CA LEU A 285 5.44 7.69 1.52
C LEU A 285 5.51 9.08 0.89
N PHE A 286 6.28 10.01 1.49
CA PHE A 286 6.50 11.35 0.96
C PHE A 286 7.07 11.28 -0.46
N ASP A 287 8.19 10.59 -0.62
CA ASP A 287 8.88 10.48 -1.89
C ASP A 287 7.98 9.82 -2.92
N ASN A 288 7.24 8.77 -2.57
CA ASN A 288 6.46 8.04 -3.55
C ASN A 288 5.07 8.62 -3.81
N SER A 289 4.54 9.51 -2.97
CA SER A 289 3.23 10.18 -3.18
C SER A 289 3.20 11.19 -4.34
N PHE A 290 4.34 11.43 -4.97
CA PHE A 290 4.44 12.21 -6.20
C PHE A 290 5.52 11.68 -7.15
N GLY A 291 5.35 12.03 -8.41
CA GLY A 291 6.00 11.41 -9.55
C GLY A 291 5.03 10.51 -10.31
N LEU A 292 5.22 10.36 -11.61
CA LEU A 292 4.42 9.44 -12.42
C LEU A 292 5.30 8.71 -13.43
N LYS A 293 5.14 7.39 -13.53
CA LYS A 293 5.82 6.58 -14.55
C LYS A 293 5.37 7.03 -15.94
N ASN A 294 6.33 7.24 -16.83
CA ASN A 294 6.03 7.68 -18.20
C ASN A 294 5.11 6.69 -18.92
N GLY A 295 4.12 7.21 -19.65
CA GLY A 295 3.17 6.42 -20.43
C GLY A 295 1.81 6.21 -19.75
N TYR A 296 1.73 6.39 -18.43
CA TYR A 296 0.51 6.14 -17.65
C TYR A 296 -0.19 7.43 -17.21
N VAL A 297 -1.46 7.31 -16.85
CA VAL A 297 -2.29 8.39 -16.33
C VAL A 297 -2.91 7.97 -14.99
N VAL A 298 -2.34 8.47 -13.90
CA VAL A 298 -2.86 8.30 -12.53
C VAL A 298 -3.29 9.65 -11.98
N VAL A 299 -4.44 9.67 -11.31
CA VAL A 299 -4.94 10.82 -10.54
C VAL A 299 -4.94 10.42 -9.07
N SER A 300 -4.21 11.17 -8.26
CA SER A 300 -4.09 10.98 -6.82
C SER A 300 -4.91 12.02 -6.07
N PRO A 301 -5.39 11.70 -4.85
CA PRO A 301 -5.97 12.71 -3.97
C PRO A 301 -4.96 13.82 -3.67
N TYR A 302 -5.46 14.99 -3.29
CA TYR A 302 -4.58 16.07 -2.84
C TYR A 302 -3.86 15.69 -1.55
N THR A 303 -2.57 16.05 -1.46
CA THR A 303 -1.79 15.93 -0.23
C THR A 303 -0.94 17.19 -0.01
N GLU A 304 -0.67 17.55 1.24
CA GLU A 304 0.25 18.65 1.58
C GLU A 304 1.71 18.34 1.17
N VAL A 305 2.02 17.08 0.86
CA VAL A 305 3.34 16.67 0.33
C VAL A 305 3.67 17.44 -0.95
N TRP A 306 2.70 17.68 -1.84
CA TRP A 306 2.98 18.40 -3.08
C TRP A 306 3.46 19.83 -2.86
N LYS A 307 2.91 20.51 -1.85
CA LYS A 307 3.33 21.84 -1.45
C LYS A 307 4.74 21.81 -0.86
N LYS A 308 5.02 20.84 0.01
CA LYS A 308 6.37 20.64 0.60
C LYS A 308 7.41 20.32 -0.47
N ALA A 309 7.13 19.38 -1.38
CA ALA A 309 7.98 19.01 -2.50
C ALA A 309 8.30 20.22 -3.40
N TYR A 310 7.29 21.06 -3.70
CA TYR A 310 7.52 22.32 -4.41
C TYR A 310 8.46 23.26 -3.65
N GLN A 311 8.30 23.44 -2.33
CA GLN A 311 9.18 24.34 -1.57
C GLN A 311 10.63 23.85 -1.53
N ILE A 312 10.84 22.54 -1.39
CA ILE A 312 12.16 21.91 -1.44
C ILE A 312 12.79 22.18 -2.81
N GLU A 313 12.09 21.87 -3.91
CA GLU A 313 12.63 22.04 -5.25
C GLU A 313 12.82 23.53 -5.61
N LYS A 314 11.92 24.41 -5.18
CA LYS A 314 12.07 25.88 -5.30
C LYS A 314 13.37 26.35 -4.66
N SER A 315 13.70 25.82 -3.48
CA SER A 315 14.90 26.19 -2.74
C SER A 315 16.16 25.72 -3.48
N ARG A 316 16.16 24.46 -3.92
CA ARG A 316 17.24 23.88 -4.76
C ARG A 316 17.47 24.68 -6.04
N LEU A 317 16.39 25.04 -6.75
CA LEU A 317 16.48 25.82 -8.00
C LEU A 317 17.05 27.21 -7.75
N LYS A 318 16.60 27.92 -6.70
CA LYS A 318 17.11 29.25 -6.38
C LYS A 318 18.58 29.24 -5.94
N GLU A 319 19.00 28.22 -5.22
CA GLU A 319 20.39 28.07 -4.78
C GLU A 319 21.35 27.85 -5.96
N ASN A 320 20.93 27.09 -6.96
CA ASN A 320 21.78 26.70 -8.09
C ASN A 320 21.65 27.61 -9.32
N ILE A 321 20.58 28.41 -9.39
CA ILE A 321 20.23 29.28 -10.52
C ILE A 321 19.94 30.70 -9.98
N PRO A 322 20.99 31.48 -9.66
CA PRO A 322 20.83 32.83 -9.12
C PRO A 322 20.10 33.79 -10.06
N GLU A 323 19.99 33.45 -11.35
CA GLU A 323 19.26 34.17 -12.37
C GLU A 323 17.73 34.08 -12.22
N ILE A 324 17.21 33.20 -11.35
CA ILE A 324 15.77 33.05 -11.09
C ILE A 324 15.30 34.13 -10.11
N ASN A 325 14.62 35.15 -10.64
CA ASN A 325 13.93 36.15 -9.84
C ASN A 325 12.48 35.76 -9.50
N ASN A 326 11.81 35.09 -10.43
CA ASN A 326 10.38 34.77 -10.36
C ASN A 326 10.16 33.26 -10.46
N ILE A 327 9.53 32.67 -9.43
CA ILE A 327 9.24 31.22 -9.40
C ILE A 327 7.94 30.93 -8.65
N GLU A 328 7.05 30.18 -9.29
CA GLU A 328 5.67 29.97 -8.85
C GLU A 328 5.29 28.48 -8.94
N HIS A 329 4.53 27.99 -7.95
CA HIS A 329 3.86 26.68 -8.03
C HIS A 329 2.60 26.87 -8.85
N ILE A 330 2.48 26.14 -9.95
CA ILE A 330 1.32 26.19 -10.84
C ILE A 330 0.71 24.79 -11.04
N GLY A 331 -0.27 24.69 -11.94
CA GLY A 331 -0.94 23.44 -12.22
C GLY A 331 -1.92 23.03 -11.12
N SER A 332 -2.44 21.80 -11.21
CA SER A 332 -3.44 21.31 -10.25
C SER A 332 -2.84 21.01 -8.88
N THR A 333 -1.57 20.58 -8.81
CA THR A 333 -0.90 20.27 -7.54
C THR A 333 -0.65 21.50 -6.67
N ALA A 334 -0.75 22.71 -7.24
CA ALA A 334 -0.71 23.97 -6.51
C ALA A 334 -2.05 24.35 -5.84
N VAL A 335 -3.14 23.62 -6.09
CA VAL A 335 -4.47 23.96 -5.57
C VAL A 335 -4.82 23.00 -4.43
N GLU A 336 -4.89 23.53 -3.21
CA GLU A 336 -5.24 22.76 -2.02
C GLU A 336 -6.62 22.10 -2.15
N GLY A 337 -6.68 20.80 -1.86
CA GLY A 337 -7.88 19.96 -1.96
C GLY A 337 -8.27 19.53 -3.38
N LEU A 338 -7.42 19.71 -4.40
CA LEU A 338 -7.71 19.30 -5.78
C LEU A 338 -6.93 18.03 -6.17
N SER A 339 -7.62 16.90 -6.38
CA SER A 339 -7.03 15.66 -6.92
C SER A 339 -6.34 15.93 -8.27
N ALA A 340 -5.17 15.34 -8.53
CA ALA A 340 -4.37 15.68 -9.70
C ALA A 340 -3.47 14.54 -10.17
N LYS A 341 -2.93 14.68 -11.39
CA LYS A 341 -1.70 13.95 -11.72
C LYS A 341 -0.61 14.40 -10.76
N PRO A 342 0.07 13.47 -10.08
CA PRO A 342 0.95 13.83 -8.97
C PRO A 342 2.33 14.28 -9.50
N ILE A 343 2.35 15.26 -10.40
CA ILE A 343 3.56 15.88 -10.95
C ILE A 343 3.55 17.35 -10.53
N ILE A 344 4.67 17.83 -10.02
CA ILE A 344 4.79 19.22 -9.56
C ILE A 344 5.12 20.12 -10.75
N ASP A 345 4.20 21.03 -11.10
CA ASP A 345 4.41 22.01 -12.16
C ASP A 345 4.96 23.32 -11.57
N ILE A 346 6.14 23.73 -12.04
CA ILE A 346 6.86 24.92 -11.59
C ILE A 346 6.96 25.89 -12.75
N MET A 347 6.64 27.17 -12.52
CA MET A 347 6.82 28.23 -13.51
C MET A 347 7.99 29.12 -13.12
N ILE A 348 8.90 29.35 -14.05
CA ILE A 348 10.07 30.24 -13.88
C ILE A 348 9.94 31.39 -14.89
N GLY A 349 10.09 32.61 -14.40
CA GLY A 349 9.98 33.84 -15.19
C GLY A 349 11.36 34.36 -15.56
N TYR A 350 11.65 34.46 -16.87
CA TYR A 350 12.85 35.14 -17.37
C TYR A 350 12.54 36.58 -17.80
N GLU A 351 13.52 37.48 -17.67
CA GLU A 351 13.37 38.91 -17.99
C GLU A 351 13.77 39.24 -19.44
N ASP A 352 14.90 38.69 -19.88
CA ASP A 352 15.48 38.87 -21.20
C ASP A 352 16.10 37.57 -21.75
N ASP A 353 16.55 37.59 -23.00
CA ASP A 353 17.11 36.42 -23.67
C ASP A 353 18.44 35.93 -23.09
N PHE A 354 19.23 36.83 -22.49
CA PHE A 354 20.48 36.46 -21.85
C PHE A 354 20.21 35.69 -20.56
N ASN A 355 19.35 36.23 -19.71
CA ASN A 355 18.84 35.58 -18.50
C ASN A 355 18.20 34.22 -18.81
N LYS A 356 17.35 34.17 -19.86
CA LYS A 356 16.74 32.93 -20.34
C LYS A 356 17.77 31.85 -20.67
N ASN A 357 18.77 32.18 -21.48
CA ASN A 357 19.77 31.21 -21.92
C ASN A 357 20.60 30.70 -20.74
N GLN A 358 20.92 31.55 -19.76
CA GLN A 358 21.60 31.12 -18.52
C GLN A 358 20.75 30.15 -17.71
N ILE A 359 19.45 30.43 -17.53
CA ILE A 359 18.53 29.53 -16.83
C ILE A 359 18.43 28.17 -17.55
N ILE A 360 18.32 28.17 -18.88
CA ILE A 360 18.24 26.92 -19.68
C ILE A 360 19.46 26.04 -19.43
N GLU A 361 20.68 26.60 -19.51
CA GLU A 361 21.90 25.81 -19.32
C GLU A 361 22.05 25.31 -17.89
N ARG A 362 21.70 26.10 -16.89
CA ARG A 362 21.75 25.66 -15.49
C ARG A 362 20.71 24.59 -15.17
N LEU A 363 19.51 24.68 -15.74
CA LEU A 363 18.50 23.62 -15.60
C LEU A 363 19.01 22.29 -16.18
N LYS A 364 19.64 22.31 -17.36
CA LYS A 364 20.25 21.11 -17.94
C LYS A 364 21.32 20.50 -17.01
N ASN A 365 22.12 21.34 -16.35
CA ASN A 365 23.13 20.90 -15.37
C ASN A 365 22.52 20.33 -14.07
N LEU A 366 21.22 20.53 -13.83
CA LEU A 366 20.46 19.95 -12.73
C LEU A 366 19.62 18.73 -13.17
N ASP A 367 20.00 18.12 -14.30
CA ASP A 367 19.38 16.94 -14.90
C ASP A 367 17.95 17.16 -15.44
N TYR A 368 17.55 18.42 -15.65
CA TYR A 368 16.31 18.72 -16.34
C TYR A 368 16.46 18.51 -17.84
N THR A 369 15.68 17.59 -18.40
CA THR A 369 15.64 17.37 -19.85
C THR A 369 14.88 18.50 -20.54
N PHE A 370 15.51 19.16 -21.51
CA PHE A 370 14.95 20.28 -22.26
C PHE A 370 14.16 19.83 -23.50
N PHE A 371 12.92 20.31 -23.66
CA PHE A 371 12.01 19.96 -24.76
C PHE A 371 11.71 21.14 -25.69
N GLY A 372 12.42 22.27 -25.57
CA GLY A 372 12.08 23.47 -26.35
C GLY A 372 10.69 23.99 -26.01
N GLU A 373 9.99 24.55 -27.01
CA GLU A 373 8.63 25.08 -26.82
C GLU A 373 7.54 24.00 -26.61
N ASN A 374 7.83 22.78 -27.08
CA ASN A 374 6.95 21.62 -26.95
C ASN A 374 5.47 21.94 -27.31
N GLY A 375 5.28 22.62 -28.44
CA GLY A 375 3.95 22.94 -28.99
C GLY A 375 3.23 24.15 -28.39
N ILE A 376 3.87 24.93 -27.50
CA ILE A 376 3.32 26.23 -27.03
C ILE A 376 4.39 27.30 -27.19
N THR A 377 4.12 28.26 -28.06
CA THR A 377 4.98 29.41 -28.35
C THR A 377 5.37 30.15 -27.08
N ASP A 378 6.63 30.58 -27.00
CA ASP A 378 7.20 31.36 -25.89
C ASP A 378 7.20 30.67 -24.51
N ARG A 379 6.93 29.36 -24.46
CA ARG A 379 7.01 28.53 -23.25
C ARG A 379 7.99 27.39 -23.44
N PHE A 380 9.16 27.51 -22.82
CA PHE A 380 10.21 26.51 -22.82
C PHE A 380 9.94 25.47 -21.73
N PHE A 381 9.96 24.19 -22.10
CA PHE A 381 9.51 23.10 -21.24
C PHE A 381 10.65 22.17 -20.84
N PHE A 382 10.66 21.78 -19.56
CA PHE A 382 11.59 20.78 -19.04
C PHE A 382 10.88 19.75 -18.18
N LYS A 383 11.51 18.57 -18.08
CA LYS A 383 11.10 17.52 -17.14
C LYS A 383 12.30 17.07 -16.32
N TYR A 384 12.08 16.85 -15.03
CA TYR A 384 12.95 16.03 -14.20
C TYR A 384 12.34 14.64 -14.06
N THR A 385 13.09 13.62 -14.48
CA THR A 385 12.68 12.22 -14.45
C THR A 385 13.76 11.41 -13.75
N THR A 386 13.39 10.59 -12.79
CA THR A 386 14.32 9.71 -12.07
C THR A 386 14.84 8.61 -12.99
N GLU A 387 15.90 7.91 -12.56
CA GLU A 387 16.45 6.75 -13.27
C GLU A 387 15.39 5.66 -13.54
N ASP A 388 14.46 5.47 -12.59
CA ASP A 388 13.33 4.54 -12.71
C ASP A 388 12.20 5.04 -13.64
N LYS A 389 12.47 6.06 -14.47
CA LYS A 389 11.54 6.64 -15.46
C LYS A 389 10.28 7.27 -14.84
N VAL A 390 10.39 7.76 -13.62
CA VAL A 390 9.32 8.48 -12.91
C VAL A 390 9.52 9.99 -13.06
N THR A 391 8.61 10.69 -13.74
CA THR A 391 8.66 12.15 -13.89
C THR A 391 8.07 12.83 -12.66
N LYS A 392 8.88 13.62 -11.94
CA LYS A 392 8.50 14.29 -10.68
C LYS A 392 8.14 15.76 -10.87
N PHE A 393 8.95 16.46 -11.67
CA PHE A 393 8.83 17.91 -11.86
C PHE A 393 8.70 18.26 -13.33
N HIS A 394 7.85 19.25 -13.59
CA HIS A 394 7.75 19.96 -14.84
C HIS A 394 8.16 21.40 -14.62
N ILE A 395 9.06 21.92 -15.44
CA ILE A 395 9.38 23.35 -15.45
C ILE A 395 8.82 23.98 -16.72
N HIS A 396 8.09 25.06 -16.53
CA HIS A 396 7.59 25.95 -17.57
C HIS A 396 8.37 27.27 -17.46
N LEU A 397 9.35 27.46 -18.33
CA LEU A 397 10.13 28.68 -18.44
C LEU A 397 9.45 29.61 -19.45
N ALA A 398 8.98 30.76 -18.98
CA ALA A 398 8.25 31.73 -19.79
C ALA A 398 8.72 33.15 -19.45
N LYS A 399 8.50 34.11 -20.36
CA LYS A 399 8.80 35.51 -20.07
C LYS A 399 7.95 35.97 -18.88
N PHE A 400 8.57 36.67 -17.93
CA PHE A 400 7.85 37.20 -16.77
C PHE A 400 6.73 38.13 -17.22
N ASP A 401 5.57 38.01 -16.57
CA ASP A 401 4.34 38.74 -16.93
C ASP A 401 3.92 38.60 -18.42
N SER A 402 4.27 37.48 -19.07
CA SER A 402 3.65 37.11 -20.34
C SER A 402 2.18 36.67 -20.15
N ASP A 403 1.44 36.54 -21.26
CA ASP A 403 0.09 35.99 -21.21
C ASP A 403 0.06 34.56 -20.67
N PHE A 404 1.06 33.75 -21.02
CA PHE A 404 1.23 32.42 -20.44
C PHE A 404 1.36 32.50 -18.92
N TRP A 405 2.24 33.37 -18.41
CA TRP A 405 2.43 33.60 -16.97
C TRP A 405 1.12 33.99 -16.28
N ARG A 406 0.51 35.10 -16.72
CA ARG A 406 -0.72 35.63 -16.12
C ARG A 406 -1.87 34.63 -16.15
N ARG A 407 -2.05 33.89 -17.25
CA ARG A 407 -3.14 32.90 -17.38
C ARG A 407 -3.01 31.78 -16.35
N HIS A 408 -1.81 31.24 -16.14
CA HIS A 408 -1.61 30.14 -15.20
C HIS A 408 -1.78 30.59 -13.74
N ILE A 409 -1.28 31.78 -13.40
CA ILE A 409 -1.50 32.36 -12.06
C ILE A 409 -2.99 32.62 -11.80
N LYS A 410 -3.68 33.29 -12.74
CA LYS A 410 -5.13 33.57 -12.63
C LYS A 410 -5.94 32.28 -12.47
N PHE A 411 -5.64 31.25 -13.27
CA PHE A 411 -6.35 29.98 -13.21
C PHE A 411 -6.16 29.26 -11.86
N ARG A 412 -4.91 29.17 -11.38
CA ARG A 412 -4.59 28.61 -10.06
C ARG A 412 -5.33 29.35 -8.94
N ASP A 413 -5.22 30.68 -8.93
CA ASP A 413 -5.79 31.50 -7.87
C ASP A 413 -7.32 31.50 -7.89
N HIS A 414 -7.94 31.39 -9.06
CA HIS A 414 -9.38 31.16 -9.20
C HIS A 414 -9.82 29.86 -8.54
N LEU A 415 -9.17 28.74 -8.86
CA LEU A 415 -9.52 27.43 -8.29
C LEU A 415 -9.28 27.37 -6.77
N ARG A 416 -8.27 28.07 -6.25
CA ARG A 416 -8.06 28.21 -4.80
C ARG A 416 -9.19 28.97 -4.10
N LYS A 417 -9.81 29.95 -4.77
CA LYS A 417 -10.88 30.80 -4.22
C LYS A 417 -12.28 30.26 -4.48
N ASN A 418 -12.45 29.39 -5.49
CA ASN A 418 -13.76 28.90 -5.91
C ASN A 418 -13.86 27.37 -5.77
N LYS A 419 -14.33 26.92 -4.59
CA LYS A 419 -14.54 25.51 -4.27
C LYS A 419 -15.41 24.78 -5.30
N LYS A 420 -16.47 25.43 -5.79
CA LYS A 420 -17.41 24.80 -6.75
C LYS A 420 -16.71 24.45 -8.06
N ASP A 421 -15.95 25.39 -8.62
CA ASP A 421 -15.23 25.14 -9.87
C ASP A 421 -14.05 24.16 -9.68
N ARG A 422 -13.40 24.19 -8.51
CA ARG A 422 -12.37 23.22 -8.13
C ARG A 422 -12.92 21.80 -8.09
N ASP A 423 -14.01 21.59 -7.36
CA ASP A 423 -14.60 20.25 -7.18
C ASP A 423 -15.13 19.73 -8.53
N PHE A 424 -15.78 20.59 -9.33
CA PHE A 424 -16.20 20.25 -10.69
C PHE A 424 -15.02 19.84 -11.59
N TYR A 425 -13.89 20.54 -11.48
CA TYR A 425 -12.67 20.19 -12.21
C TYR A 425 -12.02 18.88 -11.71
N ALA A 426 -12.16 18.56 -10.42
CA ALA A 426 -11.70 17.29 -9.84
C ALA A 426 -12.49 16.11 -10.43
N GLU A 427 -13.83 16.18 -10.39
CA GLU A 427 -14.73 15.14 -10.91
C GLU A 427 -14.45 14.80 -12.38
N ILE A 428 -14.17 15.82 -13.20
CA ILE A 428 -13.84 15.62 -14.62
C ILE A 428 -12.54 14.83 -14.76
N LYS A 429 -11.50 15.19 -13.99
CA LYS A 429 -10.21 14.49 -14.07
C LYS A 429 -10.31 13.03 -13.66
N GLU A 430 -11.10 12.75 -12.62
CA GLU A 430 -11.37 11.39 -12.15
C GLU A 430 -12.14 10.57 -13.20
N LYS A 431 -13.16 11.16 -13.84
CA LYS A 431 -13.89 10.53 -14.96
C LYS A 431 -12.94 10.24 -16.13
N LEU A 432 -12.10 11.21 -16.50
CA LEU A 432 -11.17 11.05 -17.61
C LEU A 432 -10.09 10.00 -17.31
N SER A 433 -9.52 9.96 -16.10
CA SER A 433 -8.49 8.97 -15.75
C SER A 433 -9.01 7.54 -15.85
N ARG A 434 -10.27 7.30 -15.45
CA ARG A 434 -10.92 5.98 -15.60
C ARG A 434 -11.11 5.55 -17.05
N THR A 435 -11.36 6.49 -17.96
CA THR A 435 -11.64 6.18 -19.39
C THR A 435 -10.41 6.18 -20.30
N THR A 436 -9.24 6.63 -19.82
CA THR A 436 -8.05 6.90 -20.66
C THR A 436 -6.74 6.40 -20.06
N PHE A 437 -6.78 5.40 -19.17
CA PHE A 437 -5.63 4.88 -18.41
C PHE A 437 -4.34 4.70 -19.25
N SER A 438 -4.47 4.22 -20.50
CA SER A 438 -3.37 3.99 -21.45
C SER A 438 -3.27 5.00 -22.61
N ASN A 439 -4.09 6.07 -22.63
CA ASN A 439 -4.09 7.07 -23.70
C ASN A 439 -3.96 8.50 -23.16
N ARG A 440 -2.70 8.91 -22.94
CA ARG A 440 -2.34 10.25 -22.48
C ARG A 440 -2.83 11.36 -23.41
N GLU A 441 -2.78 11.17 -24.73
CA GLU A 441 -3.13 12.20 -25.71
C GLU A 441 -4.64 12.50 -25.65
N LYS A 442 -5.47 11.46 -25.59
CA LYS A 442 -6.92 11.59 -25.41
C LYS A 442 -7.27 12.29 -24.11
N TYR A 443 -6.61 11.93 -23.00
CA TYR A 443 -6.78 12.62 -21.71
C TYR A 443 -6.47 14.14 -21.81
N VAL A 444 -5.43 14.52 -22.55
CA VAL A 444 -5.06 15.94 -22.71
C VAL A 444 -6.09 16.69 -23.55
N GLN A 445 -6.53 16.11 -24.68
CA GLN A 445 -7.52 16.71 -25.56
C GLN A 445 -8.86 16.97 -24.86
N ASP A 446 -9.39 15.94 -24.19
CA ASP A 446 -10.69 16.05 -23.50
C ASP A 446 -10.60 17.11 -22.38
N LYS A 447 -9.51 17.14 -21.62
CA LYS A 447 -9.27 18.13 -20.57
C LYS A 447 -9.19 19.57 -21.11
N ASP A 448 -8.55 19.78 -22.25
CA ASP A 448 -8.32 21.13 -22.81
C ASP A 448 -9.62 21.81 -23.27
N GLU A 449 -10.59 21.06 -23.78
CA GLU A 449 -11.91 21.61 -24.13
C GLU A 449 -12.65 22.14 -22.90
N PHE A 450 -12.53 21.46 -21.75
CA PHE A 450 -13.17 21.89 -20.51
C PHE A 450 -12.43 23.01 -19.79
N ILE A 451 -11.09 23.01 -19.79
CA ILE A 451 -10.31 24.12 -19.23
C ILE A 451 -10.70 25.43 -19.91
N LYS A 452 -10.91 25.43 -21.24
CA LYS A 452 -11.41 26.62 -21.96
C LYS A 452 -12.73 27.13 -21.40
N LYS A 453 -13.71 26.26 -21.12
CA LYS A 453 -15.01 26.64 -20.52
C LYS A 453 -14.89 27.24 -19.12
N ILE A 454 -13.91 26.82 -18.32
CA ILE A 454 -13.64 27.43 -17.01
C ILE A 454 -12.93 28.78 -17.20
N VAL A 455 -11.89 28.84 -18.04
CA VAL A 455 -11.13 30.07 -18.33
C VAL A 455 -12.03 31.17 -18.90
N GLU A 456 -13.02 30.85 -19.74
CA GLU A 456 -14.01 31.80 -20.24
C GLU A 456 -14.88 32.47 -19.16
N LYS A 457 -15.05 31.80 -18.01
CA LYS A 457 -15.77 32.34 -16.83
C LYS A 457 -14.88 33.18 -15.92
N ILE A 458 -13.55 33.04 -16.03
CA ILE A 458 -12.55 33.83 -15.32
C ILE A 458 -12.30 35.10 -16.15
N LYS A 459 -13.25 36.06 -16.09
CA LYS A 459 -13.09 37.38 -16.70
C LYS A 459 -12.51 38.38 -15.69
#